data_AF-A0AAD3NKU6-F1
#
_entry.id   AF-A0AAD3NKU6-F1
#
_cell.length_a   1.000
_cell.length_b   1.000
_cell.length_c   1.000
_cell.angle_alpha   90.00
_cell.angle_beta   90.00
_cell.angle_gamma   90.00
#
_symmetry.space_group_name_H-M   'P 1'
#
loop_
_entity.id
_entity.type
_entity.pdbx_description
1 polymer ?
#
loop_
_entity_poly.entity_id
_entity_poly.type
_entity_poly.pdbx_seq_one_letter_code
_entity_poly.pdbx_strand_id
1 'polypeptide(L)'
;MLNKMMSKLGVGENWRFVDVLGLEGDQLSAVPKPCCALMLLFPLTQQHDSFRQHKLTFDGDSALKKFLDETAKMSADDRAKQLENNKPIREAHNDVAAQGQCRPEADKVNFHFIAFVNVNGQLYEFDGRMNGPVNHGDTKDDSFITDAAKVCRGFMEREQGEVRFSAVALCQS
;
A
#
# COMPACT_ATOMS: atom_id res chain seq x y z
N MET A 1 -8.28 0.35 -10.01
CA MET A 1 -7.45 1.56 -10.25
C MET A 1 -5.97 1.27 -10.16
N LEU A 2 -5.46 0.79 -9.01
CA LEU A 2 -4.02 0.61 -8.75
C LEU A 2 -3.26 -0.18 -9.84
N ASN A 3 -3.83 -1.23 -10.41
CA ASN A 3 -3.16 -2.01 -11.48
C ASN A 3 -2.87 -1.17 -12.74
N LYS A 4 -3.72 -0.18 -13.08
CA LYS A 4 -3.41 0.79 -14.16
C LYS A 4 -2.23 1.69 -13.79
N MET A 5 -2.09 2.05 -12.52
CA MET A 5 -0.97 2.85 -12.02
C MET A 5 0.33 2.05 -12.02
N MET A 6 0.31 0.79 -11.59
CA MET A 6 1.45 -0.12 -11.68
C MET A 6 1.97 -0.26 -13.11
N SER A 7 1.08 -0.54 -14.07
CA SER A 7 1.42 -0.62 -15.50
C SER A 7 1.99 0.71 -16.03
N LYS A 8 1.34 1.85 -15.74
CA LYS A 8 1.85 3.20 -16.11
C LYS A 8 3.19 3.58 -15.46
N LEU A 9 3.62 2.87 -14.42
CA LEU A 9 4.89 3.06 -13.75
C LEU A 9 5.97 2.03 -14.18
N GLY A 10 5.66 1.14 -15.12
CA GLY A 10 6.57 0.07 -15.58
C GLY A 10 6.80 -1.00 -14.51
N VAL A 11 5.75 -1.40 -13.78
CA VAL A 11 5.80 -2.59 -12.91
C VAL A 11 5.19 -3.76 -13.68
N GLY A 12 5.98 -4.81 -13.88
CA GLY A 12 5.60 -5.96 -14.70
C GLY A 12 4.41 -6.74 -14.13
N GLU A 13 3.61 -7.32 -15.04
CA GLU A 13 2.27 -7.90 -14.77
C GLU A 13 2.26 -9.13 -13.84
N ASN A 14 3.43 -9.59 -13.37
CA ASN A 14 3.60 -10.70 -12.43
C ASN A 14 2.90 -10.51 -11.08
N TRP A 15 2.55 -9.26 -10.72
CA TRP A 15 1.85 -8.92 -9.48
C TRP A 15 0.67 -7.99 -9.78
N ARG A 16 -0.45 -8.18 -9.06
CA ARG A 16 -1.66 -7.37 -9.18
C ARG A 16 -2.35 -7.15 -7.84
N PHE A 17 -2.96 -5.99 -7.65
CA PHE A 17 -3.91 -5.77 -6.58
C PHE A 17 -5.22 -6.51 -6.88
N VAL A 18 -5.74 -7.17 -5.85
CA VAL A 18 -7.10 -7.73 -5.77
C VAL A 18 -7.84 -7.14 -4.58
N ASP A 19 -9.17 -7.12 -4.63
CA ASP A 19 -9.99 -6.65 -3.52
C ASP A 19 -10.07 -7.70 -2.40
N VAL A 20 -9.97 -7.27 -1.14
CA VAL A 20 -10.09 -8.13 0.04
C VAL A 20 -11.49 -7.96 0.63
N LEU A 21 -12.37 -8.92 0.35
CA LEU A 21 -13.81 -8.84 0.66
C LEU A 21 -14.13 -9.05 2.16
N GLY A 22 -13.17 -9.50 2.95
CA GLY A 22 -13.29 -9.69 4.40
C GLY A 22 -11.93 -9.97 5.03
N LEU A 23 -11.75 -9.57 6.29
CA LEU A 23 -10.48 -9.66 7.02
C LEU A 23 -10.35 -10.93 7.88
N GLU A 24 -11.19 -11.94 7.63
CA GLU A 24 -11.15 -13.23 8.32
C GLU A 24 -11.83 -14.35 7.51
N GLY A 25 -11.79 -15.58 8.05
CA GLY A 25 -12.49 -16.74 7.50
C GLY A 25 -12.17 -17.06 6.04
N ASP A 26 -13.19 -17.57 5.33
CA ASP A 26 -13.08 -17.99 3.94
C ASP A 26 -12.83 -16.79 3.00
N GLN A 27 -13.35 -15.60 3.34
CA GLN A 27 -13.18 -14.38 2.55
C GLN A 27 -11.71 -13.94 2.46
N LEU A 28 -10.98 -14.02 3.58
CA LEU A 28 -9.53 -13.77 3.59
C LEU A 28 -8.74 -14.94 2.99
N SER A 29 -9.23 -16.16 3.16
CA SER A 29 -8.60 -17.37 2.61
C SER A 29 -8.68 -17.45 1.08
N ALA A 30 -9.63 -16.74 0.46
CA ALA A 30 -9.75 -16.59 -1.00
C ALA A 30 -8.75 -15.60 -1.62
N VAL A 31 -7.97 -14.86 -0.82
CA VAL A 31 -6.92 -13.97 -1.34
C VAL A 31 -5.78 -14.80 -1.96
N PRO A 32 -5.40 -14.59 -3.24
CA PRO A 32 -4.37 -15.38 -3.90
C PRO A 32 -3.01 -15.32 -3.18
N LYS A 33 -2.25 -16.42 -3.26
CA LYS A 33 -0.93 -16.54 -2.65
C LYS A 33 0.14 -16.84 -3.72
N PRO A 34 1.38 -16.33 -3.57
CA PRO A 34 1.85 -15.47 -2.48
C PRO A 34 1.28 -14.04 -2.56
N CYS A 35 1.11 -13.43 -1.39
CA CYS A 35 0.74 -12.03 -1.20
C CYS A 35 1.91 -11.29 -0.53
N CYS A 36 2.29 -10.13 -1.03
CA CYS A 36 3.47 -9.39 -0.54
C CYS A 36 3.15 -8.03 0.12
N ALA A 37 1.94 -7.49 -0.07
CA ALA A 37 1.46 -6.32 0.64
C ALA A 37 -0.07 -6.36 0.84
N LEU A 38 -0.56 -5.74 1.92
CA LEU A 38 -1.98 -5.45 2.14
C LEU A 38 -2.13 -3.94 2.33
N MET A 39 -2.97 -3.27 1.55
CA MET A 39 -3.31 -1.86 1.77
C MET A 39 -4.68 -1.74 2.40
N LEU A 40 -4.80 -0.86 3.40
CA LEU A 40 -6.06 -0.49 4.05
C LEU A 40 -6.36 0.98 3.76
N LEU A 41 -7.60 1.26 3.35
CA LEU A 41 -8.21 2.58 3.24
C LEU A 41 -9.18 2.78 4.41
N PHE A 42 -8.94 3.82 5.22
CA PHE A 42 -9.72 4.10 6.43
C PHE A 42 -9.71 5.62 6.78
N PRO A 43 -10.60 6.10 7.66
CA PRO A 43 -10.56 7.49 8.15
C PRO A 43 -9.53 7.69 9.28
N LEU A 44 -9.05 8.92 9.44
CA LEU A 44 -7.72 9.19 10.00
C LEU A 44 -7.58 9.38 11.53
N THR A 45 -6.71 8.57 12.14
CA THR A 45 -5.99 8.78 13.42
C THR A 45 -4.45 8.52 13.23
N GLN A 46 -3.58 8.46 14.27
CA GLN A 46 -2.07 8.58 14.13
C GLN A 46 -1.22 7.41 14.76
N GLN A 47 0.06 7.27 14.32
CA GLN A 47 1.28 6.60 14.92
C GLN A 47 1.72 5.14 14.51
N HIS A 48 3.02 4.75 14.31
CA HIS A 48 4.32 5.35 13.82
C HIS A 48 5.54 4.31 13.67
N ASP A 49 6.40 4.36 12.61
CA ASP A 49 7.93 4.24 12.51
C ASP A 49 8.84 2.95 12.15
N SER A 50 9.39 2.83 10.88
CA SER A 50 10.53 1.99 10.29
C SER A 50 10.26 0.52 9.71
N PHE A 51 10.59 -0.13 8.53
CA PHE A 51 11.38 0.00 7.23
C PHE A 51 11.12 -1.15 6.13
N ARG A 52 11.77 -1.22 4.91
CA ARG A 52 11.44 -2.06 3.65
C ARG A 52 12.38 -3.22 3.16
N GLN A 53 11.89 -4.10 2.24
CA GLN A 53 12.61 -5.07 1.35
C GLN A 53 11.99 -5.18 -0.09
N HIS A 54 12.63 -5.88 -1.06
CA HIS A 54 12.22 -5.95 -2.50
C HIS A 54 11.68 -7.34 -2.94
N LYS A 55 10.54 -7.37 -3.67
CA LYS A 55 9.98 -8.59 -4.33
C LYS A 55 9.42 -8.37 -5.77
N LEU A 56 9.53 -7.17 -6.35
CA LEU A 56 8.88 -6.79 -7.62
C LEU A 56 9.85 -6.77 -8.82
N THR A 57 9.31 -7.09 -10.01
CA THR A 57 9.95 -6.93 -11.32
C THR A 57 9.52 -5.62 -11.99
N PHE A 58 10.43 -4.96 -12.69
CA PHE A 58 10.21 -3.66 -13.33
C PHE A 58 10.69 -3.66 -14.79
N ASP A 59 10.04 -2.87 -15.62
CA ASP A 59 10.39 -2.67 -17.02
C ASP A 59 11.59 -1.72 -17.18
N GLY A 60 12.26 -1.77 -18.32
CA GLY A 60 13.58 -1.11 -18.53
C GLY A 60 13.58 0.42 -18.41
N ASP A 61 12.43 1.06 -18.63
CA ASP A 61 12.19 2.50 -18.52
C ASP A 61 11.31 2.89 -17.32
N SER A 62 11.05 1.95 -16.40
CA SER A 62 10.17 2.12 -15.24
C SER A 62 10.48 3.38 -14.41
N ALA A 63 9.55 4.33 -14.44
CA ALA A 63 9.61 5.55 -13.64
C ALA A 63 9.67 5.26 -12.13
N LEU A 64 8.99 4.19 -11.67
CA LEU A 64 9.04 3.77 -10.26
C LEU A 64 10.38 3.12 -9.91
N LYS A 65 10.96 2.27 -10.77
CA LYS A 65 12.29 1.70 -10.54
C LYS A 65 13.34 2.80 -10.42
N LYS A 66 13.33 3.75 -11.36
CA LYS A 66 14.20 4.91 -11.34
C LYS A 66 14.08 5.71 -10.03
N PHE A 67 12.86 6.04 -9.61
CA PHE A 67 12.61 6.76 -8.36
C PHE A 67 13.08 5.97 -7.11
N LEU A 68 12.88 4.65 -7.08
CA LEU A 68 13.36 3.79 -6.00
C LEU A 68 14.90 3.74 -5.92
N ASP A 69 15.58 3.71 -7.07
CA ASP A 69 17.04 3.73 -7.13
C ASP A 69 17.62 5.09 -6.72
N GLU A 70 17.09 6.19 -7.28
CA GLU A 70 17.51 7.56 -6.98
C GLU A 70 17.32 7.90 -5.49
N THR A 71 16.25 7.41 -4.87
CA THR A 71 15.93 7.69 -3.46
C THR A 71 16.34 6.58 -2.47
N ALA A 72 17.06 5.54 -2.93
CA ALA A 72 17.42 4.38 -2.12
C ALA A 72 18.17 4.73 -0.82
N LYS A 73 19.02 5.76 -0.87
CA LYS A 73 19.87 6.24 0.26
C LYS A 73 19.38 7.54 0.91
N MET A 74 18.21 8.04 0.53
CA MET A 74 17.64 9.28 1.07
C MET A 74 16.86 9.07 2.37
N SER A 75 16.70 10.14 3.15
CA SER A 75 15.79 10.21 4.29
C SER A 75 14.32 10.10 3.87
N ALA A 76 13.39 9.96 4.83
CA ALA A 76 11.95 10.03 4.55
C ALA A 76 11.55 11.40 3.97
N ASP A 77 12.03 12.49 4.57
CA ASP A 77 11.76 13.86 4.13
C ASP A 77 12.29 14.13 2.72
N ASP A 78 13.49 13.66 2.39
CA ASP A 78 14.09 13.88 1.07
C ASP A 78 13.44 12.99 -0.01
N ARG A 79 12.93 11.81 0.37
CA ARG A 79 12.01 11.02 -0.47
C ARG A 79 10.72 11.77 -0.78
N ALA A 80 10.13 12.44 0.22
CA ALA A 80 8.93 13.26 0.01
C ALA A 80 9.20 14.43 -0.95
N LYS A 81 10.26 15.22 -0.70
CA LYS A 81 10.70 16.33 -1.57
C LYS A 81 10.97 15.87 -3.02
N GLN A 82 11.55 14.69 -3.21
CA GLN A 82 11.74 14.13 -4.56
C GLN A 82 10.43 13.67 -5.19
N LEU A 83 9.49 13.10 -4.42
CA LEU A 83 8.19 12.68 -4.93
C LEU A 83 7.34 13.87 -5.41
N GLU A 84 7.33 14.98 -4.65
CA GLU A 84 6.67 16.25 -5.02
C GLU A 84 7.11 16.76 -6.41
N ASN A 85 8.41 16.59 -6.71
CA ASN A 85 9.03 17.05 -7.94
C ASN A 85 9.04 16.00 -9.07
N ASN A 86 8.63 14.75 -8.79
CA ASN A 86 8.67 13.66 -9.76
C ASN A 86 7.50 13.76 -10.77
N LYS A 87 7.74 14.49 -11.87
CA LYS A 87 6.76 14.65 -12.96
C LYS A 87 6.18 13.32 -13.47
N PRO A 88 6.97 12.27 -13.80
CA PRO A 88 6.42 10.99 -14.30
C PRO A 88 5.42 10.33 -13.35
N ILE A 89 5.72 10.24 -12.05
CA ILE A 89 4.81 9.64 -11.06
C ILE A 89 3.55 10.51 -10.91
N ARG A 90 3.69 11.84 -10.87
CA ARG A 90 2.58 12.78 -10.74
C ARG A 90 1.65 12.75 -11.96
N GLU A 91 2.21 12.66 -13.16
CA GLU A 91 1.46 12.57 -14.42
C GLU A 91 0.76 11.21 -14.55
N ALA A 92 1.44 10.10 -14.23
CA ALA A 92 0.81 8.78 -14.14
C ALA A 92 -0.34 8.74 -13.12
N HIS A 93 -0.17 9.37 -11.94
CA HIS A 93 -1.21 9.48 -10.92
C HIS A 93 -2.43 10.22 -11.45
N ASN A 94 -2.23 11.41 -12.03
CA ASN A 94 -3.31 12.26 -12.50
C ASN A 94 -4.07 11.63 -13.67
N ASP A 95 -3.37 11.00 -14.61
CA ASP A 95 -3.97 10.24 -15.72
C ASP A 95 -4.86 9.09 -15.22
N VAL A 96 -4.43 8.38 -14.17
CA VAL A 96 -5.22 7.28 -13.60
C VAL A 96 -6.41 7.84 -12.81
N ALA A 97 -6.21 8.87 -11.98
CA ALA A 97 -7.28 9.52 -11.22
C ALA A 97 -8.39 10.08 -12.14
N ALA A 98 -8.02 10.67 -13.28
CA ALA A 98 -8.97 11.16 -14.28
C ALA A 98 -9.84 10.06 -14.91
N GLN A 99 -9.39 8.80 -14.92
CA GLN A 99 -10.17 7.63 -15.37
C GLN A 99 -11.09 7.05 -14.29
N GLY A 100 -11.11 7.62 -13.07
CA GLY A 100 -11.99 7.15 -12.00
C GLY A 100 -13.46 7.37 -12.31
N GLN A 101 -14.30 6.40 -11.94
CA GLN A 101 -15.77 6.51 -12.06
C GLN A 101 -16.38 7.51 -11.06
N CYS A 102 -15.70 7.74 -9.94
CA CYS A 102 -16.05 8.74 -8.94
C CYS A 102 -15.05 9.90 -8.97
N ARG A 103 -15.49 11.08 -8.51
CA ARG A 103 -14.64 12.24 -8.25
C ARG A 103 -14.75 12.59 -6.75
N PRO A 104 -13.70 12.40 -5.94
CA PRO A 104 -13.72 12.91 -4.56
C PRO A 104 -13.68 14.44 -4.60
N GLU A 105 -14.43 15.08 -3.70
CA GLU A 105 -14.28 16.52 -3.44
C GLU A 105 -12.96 16.75 -2.71
N ALA A 106 -12.05 17.55 -3.29
CA ALA A 106 -10.68 17.72 -2.80
C ALA A 106 -10.63 18.14 -1.32
N ASP A 107 -11.50 19.07 -0.92
CA ASP A 107 -11.53 19.65 0.42
C ASP A 107 -12.27 18.80 1.47
N LYS A 108 -12.70 17.56 1.11
CA LYS A 108 -13.45 16.65 2.00
C LYS A 108 -12.84 15.24 2.08
N VAL A 109 -11.60 15.05 1.65
CA VAL A 109 -10.91 13.74 1.73
C VAL A 109 -10.42 13.48 3.16
N ASN A 110 -11.29 12.93 4.00
CA ASN A 110 -10.94 12.41 5.34
C ASN A 110 -10.58 10.91 5.31
N PHE A 111 -9.98 10.44 4.21
CA PHE A 111 -9.62 9.04 4.00
C PHE A 111 -8.14 8.91 3.68
N HIS A 112 -7.54 7.79 4.08
CA HIS A 112 -6.10 7.59 4.02
C HIS A 112 -5.71 6.14 3.76
N PHE A 113 -4.57 5.95 3.10
CA PHE A 113 -4.01 4.64 2.76
C PHE A 113 -2.77 4.33 3.60
N ILE A 114 -2.81 3.19 4.30
CA ILE A 114 -1.63 2.54 4.88
C ILE A 114 -1.32 1.23 4.16
N ALA A 115 -0.06 0.80 4.17
CA ALA A 115 0.39 -0.41 3.48
C ALA A 115 1.20 -1.34 4.40
N PHE A 116 0.64 -2.50 4.73
CA PHE A 116 1.31 -3.56 5.47
C PHE A 116 2.21 -4.41 4.55
N VAL A 117 3.39 -4.81 5.03
CA VAL A 117 4.34 -5.70 4.33
C VAL A 117 5.09 -6.62 5.31
N ASN A 118 5.50 -7.80 4.85
CA ASN A 118 6.51 -8.63 5.54
C ASN A 118 7.92 -8.19 5.09
N VAL A 119 8.79 -7.86 6.04
CA VAL A 119 10.22 -7.56 5.82
C VAL A 119 11.05 -8.37 6.81
N ASN A 120 11.88 -9.29 6.31
CA ASN A 120 12.74 -10.16 7.13
C ASN A 120 12.01 -10.97 8.23
N GLY A 121 10.71 -11.24 8.09
CA GLY A 121 9.91 -11.94 9.11
C GLY A 121 9.27 -11.02 10.16
N GLN A 122 9.18 -9.72 9.88
CA GLN A 122 8.49 -8.72 10.70
C GLN A 122 7.36 -8.07 9.88
N LEU A 123 6.21 -7.86 10.51
CA LEU A 123 5.04 -7.18 9.94
C LEU A 123 5.16 -5.67 10.16
N TYR A 124 5.33 -4.92 9.09
CA TYR A 124 5.43 -3.45 9.14
C TYR A 124 4.28 -2.75 8.43
N GLU A 125 3.75 -1.68 9.04
CA GLU A 125 2.67 -0.82 8.55
C GLU A 125 3.22 0.52 8.03
N PHE A 126 3.08 0.80 6.74
CA PHE A 126 3.60 2.04 6.14
C PHE A 126 2.53 3.12 6.04
N ASP A 127 2.74 4.21 6.76
CA ASP A 127 1.97 5.46 6.68
C ASP A 127 2.90 6.63 6.29
N GLY A 128 2.46 7.50 5.37
CA GLY A 128 3.19 8.70 4.94
C GLY A 128 2.95 9.97 5.78
N ARG A 129 2.05 9.93 6.77
CA ARG A 129 1.75 11.00 7.74
C ARG A 129 2.46 10.81 9.09
N MET A 130 3.17 9.69 9.22
CA MET A 130 3.95 9.29 10.39
C MET A 130 5.44 9.53 10.11
N ASN A 131 6.29 9.54 11.14
CA ASN A 131 7.75 9.66 10.94
C ASN A 131 8.40 8.35 10.39
N GLY A 132 7.57 7.40 9.95
CA GLY A 132 7.92 6.15 9.30
C GLY A 132 6.86 5.02 9.50
N PRO A 133 7.20 3.77 9.12
CA PRO A 133 6.33 2.56 9.23
C PRO A 133 6.28 1.71 10.55
N VAL A 134 5.15 1.59 11.25
CA VAL A 134 5.00 0.84 12.53
C VAL A 134 5.44 -0.63 12.46
N ASN A 135 6.13 -1.18 13.48
CA ASN A 135 6.34 -2.63 13.63
C ASN A 135 5.23 -3.28 14.49
N HIS A 136 4.60 -4.34 13.96
CA HIS A 136 3.57 -5.14 14.65
C HIS A 136 4.06 -6.53 15.09
N GLY A 137 5.34 -6.84 14.91
CA GLY A 137 5.99 -8.08 15.38
C GLY A 137 6.12 -9.17 14.32
N ASP A 138 6.31 -10.42 14.76
CA ASP A 138 6.68 -11.54 13.90
C ASP A 138 5.59 -11.91 12.87
N THR A 139 6.03 -12.21 11.64
CA THR A 139 5.18 -12.78 10.58
C THR A 139 5.98 -13.62 9.59
N LYS A 140 5.31 -14.28 8.66
CA LYS A 140 5.89 -15.18 7.64
C LYS A 140 5.19 -15.01 6.31
N ASP A 141 5.83 -15.42 5.20
CA ASP A 141 5.24 -15.28 3.85
C ASP A 141 3.94 -16.08 3.64
N ASP A 142 3.69 -17.13 4.44
CA ASP A 142 2.46 -17.94 4.41
C ASP A 142 1.34 -17.37 5.29
N SER A 143 1.68 -16.75 6.43
CA SER A 143 0.76 -16.14 7.40
C SER A 143 0.52 -14.64 7.22
N PHE A 144 1.37 -13.93 6.47
CA PHE A 144 1.42 -12.46 6.35
C PHE A 144 0.05 -11.82 6.14
N ILE A 145 -0.74 -12.31 5.18
CA ILE A 145 -2.08 -11.77 4.88
C ILE A 145 -3.04 -11.91 6.07
N THR A 146 -2.91 -12.99 6.84
CA THR A 146 -3.69 -13.25 8.07
C THR A 146 -3.20 -12.41 9.24
N ASP A 147 -1.91 -12.12 9.34
CA ASP A 147 -1.35 -11.29 10.41
C ASP A 147 -1.65 -9.80 10.17
N ALA A 148 -1.43 -9.30 8.96
CA ALA A 148 -1.82 -7.95 8.55
C ALA A 148 -3.35 -7.72 8.71
N ALA A 149 -4.17 -8.71 8.36
CA ALA A 149 -5.63 -8.60 8.54
C ALA A 149 -6.06 -8.50 10.01
N LYS A 150 -5.36 -9.14 10.97
CA LYS A 150 -5.62 -8.94 12.41
C LYS A 150 -5.39 -7.49 12.80
N VAL A 151 -4.28 -6.89 12.35
CA VAL A 151 -3.97 -5.48 12.62
C VAL A 151 -5.03 -4.57 12.01
N CYS A 152 -5.44 -4.80 10.77
CA CYS A 152 -6.53 -4.07 10.11
C CYS A 152 -7.87 -4.14 10.88
N ARG A 153 -8.26 -5.30 11.43
CA ARG A 153 -9.46 -5.40 12.29
C ARG A 153 -9.30 -4.59 13.58
N GLY A 154 -8.10 -4.57 14.15
CA GLY A 154 -7.77 -3.69 15.29
C GLY A 154 -7.93 -2.20 15.04
N PHE A 155 -7.91 -1.72 13.79
CA PHE A 155 -8.33 -0.35 13.44
C PHE A 155 -9.86 -0.21 13.46
N MET A 156 -10.59 -1.17 12.88
CA MET A 156 -12.06 -1.17 12.81
C MET A 156 -12.72 -1.29 14.19
N GLU A 157 -12.16 -2.12 15.07
CA GLU A 157 -12.66 -2.37 16.44
C GLU A 157 -12.54 -1.12 17.35
N ARG A 158 -11.61 -0.21 17.05
CA ARG A 158 -11.43 1.08 17.76
C ARG A 158 -12.48 2.12 17.32
N GLU A 159 -12.72 2.25 16.03
CA GLU A 159 -13.60 3.26 15.43
C GLU A 159 -15.06 2.76 15.39
N GLN A 160 -15.66 2.51 16.56
CA GLN A 160 -17.00 1.90 16.66
C GLN A 160 -18.08 2.70 15.94
N GLY A 161 -18.78 2.05 15.01
CA GLY A 161 -19.83 2.65 14.18
C GLY A 161 -19.34 3.20 12.85
N GLU A 162 -18.02 3.23 12.60
CA GLU A 162 -17.49 3.42 11.26
C GLU A 162 -17.69 2.16 10.40
N VAL A 163 -17.98 2.36 9.12
CA VAL A 163 -18.20 1.29 8.12
C VAL A 163 -17.44 1.54 6.81
N ARG A 164 -16.81 2.72 6.66
CA ARG A 164 -16.19 3.20 5.41
C ARG A 164 -14.73 2.76 5.33
N PHE A 165 -14.52 1.45 5.29
CA PHE A 165 -13.22 0.82 5.08
C PHE A 165 -13.15 0.12 3.72
N SER A 166 -11.94 -0.04 3.18
CA SER A 166 -11.67 -0.86 2.00
C SER A 166 -10.26 -1.44 2.08
N ALA A 167 -10.05 -2.68 1.64
CA ALA A 167 -8.76 -3.34 1.69
C ALA A 167 -8.43 -4.02 0.35
N VAL A 168 -7.16 -3.95 -0.06
CA VAL A 168 -6.66 -4.54 -1.32
C VAL A 168 -5.31 -5.21 -1.09
N ALA A 169 -5.12 -6.41 -1.62
CA ALA A 169 -3.92 -7.22 -1.44
C ALA A 169 -3.10 -7.29 -2.74
N LEU A 170 -1.79 -7.06 -2.65
CA LEU A 170 -0.86 -7.20 -3.77
C LEU A 170 -0.38 -8.65 -3.85
N CYS A 171 -0.96 -9.40 -4.78
CA CYS A 171 -0.76 -10.84 -4.93
C CYS A 171 -0.05 -11.15 -6.24
N GLN A 172 0.63 -12.30 -6.30
CA GLN A 172 1.15 -12.81 -7.57
C GLN A 172 -0.03 -13.14 -8.51
N SER A 173 0.13 -12.82 -9.79
CA SER A 173 -0.97 -12.77 -10.77
C SER A 173 -1.58 -14.11 -11.13
#